data_AF-A0A1B8Y8Y7-F1
#
_entry.id   AF-A0A1B8Y8Y7-F1
#
_cell.length_a   1.000
_cell.length_b   1.000
_cell.length_c   1.000
_cell.angle_alpha   90.00
_cell.angle_beta   90.00
_cell.angle_gamma   90.00
#
_symmetry.space_group_name_H-M   'P 1'
#
loop_
_entity.id
_entity.type
_entity.pdbx_description
1 polymer ?
#
loop_
_entity_poly.entity_id
_entity_poly.type
_entity_poly.pdbx_seq_one_letter_code
_entity_poly.pdbx_strand_id
1 'polypeptide(L)'
;LKRIDLHVNYQSGPLLAVDPDAGLVMRWRAHGNPLRTTKTMFSDLHYEAAHLYGIGGGPQTVVVFTLWAHFTSYPVSVYIQRLSRLRRAISSLLFRSPETTVLIKSANTGYKSIYGSDWLSLQLDLLLRAMFKGMAVTILDVWDMTSCHYLPDNIHPGAPVIRNEVDLMLSYICPR
;
A
#
# COMPACT_ATOMS: atom_id res chain seq x y z
N LEU A 1 -6.98 -14.06 -13.03
CA LEU A 1 -7.57 -12.71 -13.23
C LEU A 1 -7.36 -12.23 -14.68
N LYS A 2 -8.46 -11.92 -15.37
CA LYS A 2 -8.50 -11.21 -16.66
C LYS A 2 -8.35 -9.70 -16.43
N ARG A 3 -7.35 -9.06 -17.05
CA ARG A 3 -7.20 -7.60 -17.01
C ARG A 3 -8.26 -6.94 -17.88
N ILE A 4 -8.87 -5.87 -17.38
CA ILE A 4 -9.81 -5.04 -18.13
C ILE A 4 -9.06 -3.79 -18.61
N ASP A 5 -9.09 -3.55 -19.90
CA ASP A 5 -8.53 -2.31 -20.47
C ASP A 5 -9.45 -1.15 -20.13
N LEU A 6 -8.96 -0.22 -19.31
CA LEU A 6 -9.64 1.02 -18.95
C LEU A 6 -9.21 2.18 -19.87
N HIS A 7 -8.43 1.89 -20.91
CA HIS A 7 -7.79 2.86 -21.81
C HIS A 7 -6.95 3.91 -21.06
N VAL A 8 -6.36 3.49 -19.93
CA VAL A 8 -5.46 4.30 -19.11
C VAL A 8 -4.04 4.11 -19.62
N ASN A 9 -3.40 5.20 -20.03
CA ASN A 9 -2.05 5.18 -20.64
C ASN A 9 -0.90 5.22 -19.62
N TYR A 10 -1.20 5.19 -18.31
CA TYR A 10 -0.22 5.46 -17.26
C TYR A 10 -0.13 4.32 -16.23
N GLN A 11 1.10 4.06 -15.78
CA GLN A 11 1.40 3.00 -14.82
C GLN A 11 0.82 3.25 -13.43
N SER A 12 0.40 4.48 -13.10
CA SER A 12 -0.25 4.82 -11.83
C SER A 12 -1.67 4.28 -11.71
N GLY A 13 -2.23 3.69 -12.77
CA GLY A 13 -3.63 3.30 -12.81
C GLY A 13 -4.57 4.51 -13.00
N PRO A 14 -5.88 4.29 -12.87
CA PRO A 14 -6.51 3.09 -12.30
C PRO A 14 -6.33 1.83 -13.15
N LEU A 15 -6.21 0.68 -12.48
CA LEU A 15 -6.16 -0.66 -13.09
C LEU A 15 -7.28 -1.54 -12.52
N LEU A 16 -7.82 -2.41 -13.37
CA LEU A 16 -8.88 -3.36 -13.03
C LEU A 16 -8.55 -4.75 -13.57
N ALA A 17 -8.74 -5.76 -12.74
CA ALA A 17 -8.74 -7.16 -13.15
C ALA A 17 -9.88 -7.91 -12.47
N VAL A 18 -10.45 -8.88 -13.18
CA VAL A 18 -11.62 -9.65 -12.71
C VAL A 18 -11.43 -11.14 -12.93
N ASP A 19 -12.10 -11.95 -12.14
CA ASP A 19 -12.27 -13.38 -12.36
C ASP A 19 -13.73 -13.72 -12.07
N PRO A 20 -14.59 -13.74 -13.11
CA PRO A 20 -16.03 -13.94 -12.91
C PRO A 20 -16.36 -15.30 -12.30
N ASP A 21 -15.61 -16.34 -12.65
CA ASP A 21 -15.85 -17.70 -12.17
C ASP A 21 -15.56 -17.83 -10.67
N ALA A 22 -14.55 -17.09 -10.19
CA ALA A 22 -14.21 -16.99 -8.77
C ALA A 22 -14.93 -15.84 -8.04
N GLY A 23 -15.72 -15.00 -8.73
CA GLY A 23 -16.34 -13.81 -8.16
C GLY A 23 -15.35 -12.74 -7.68
N LEU A 24 -14.13 -12.70 -8.23
CA LEU A 24 -13.07 -11.79 -7.78
C LEU A 24 -12.99 -10.51 -8.60
N VAL A 25 -12.81 -9.38 -7.92
CA VAL A 25 -12.51 -8.08 -8.52
C VAL A 25 -11.32 -7.47 -7.82
N MET A 26 -10.25 -7.21 -8.57
CA MET A 26 -9.05 -6.52 -8.10
C MET A 26 -8.99 -5.13 -8.71
N ARG A 27 -8.89 -4.11 -7.85
CA ARG A 27 -8.70 -2.71 -8.24
C ARG A 27 -7.38 -2.23 -7.68
N TRP A 28 -6.61 -1.52 -8.49
CA TRP A 28 -5.36 -0.93 -8.06
C TRP A 28 -5.22 0.49 -8.63
N ARG A 29 -4.58 1.37 -7.86
CA ARG A 29 -4.13 2.68 -8.29
C ARG A 29 -3.03 3.16 -7.36
N ALA A 30 -2.18 4.05 -7.86
CA ALA A 30 -1.24 4.80 -7.04
C ALA A 30 -1.97 5.81 -6.16
N HIS A 31 -1.31 6.27 -5.10
CA HIS A 31 -1.82 7.34 -4.27
C HIS A 31 -1.64 8.72 -4.91
N GLY A 32 -2.46 9.68 -4.49
CA GLY A 32 -2.30 11.09 -4.87
C GLY A 32 -1.04 11.73 -4.27
N ASN A 33 -0.81 13.00 -4.63
CA ASN A 33 0.42 13.72 -4.28
C ASN A 33 0.80 13.63 -2.77
N PRO A 34 2.07 13.43 -2.41
CA PRO A 34 3.24 13.40 -3.30
C PRO A 34 3.38 12.07 -4.04
N LEU A 35 3.40 12.08 -5.38
CA LEU A 35 3.58 10.89 -6.19
C LEU A 35 4.81 11.10 -7.07
N ARG A 36 5.78 10.18 -7.03
CA ARG A 36 6.99 10.24 -7.88
C ARG A 36 7.00 9.05 -8.84
N THR A 37 6.38 9.25 -10.00
CA THR A 37 6.32 8.27 -11.09
C THR A 37 6.57 8.96 -12.44
N THR A 38 6.65 8.21 -13.53
CA THR A 38 6.97 8.75 -14.87
C THR A 38 5.89 9.71 -15.39
N LYS A 39 4.63 9.26 -15.50
CA LYS A 39 3.48 10.06 -15.93
C LYS A 39 2.19 9.55 -15.28
N THR A 40 1.29 10.48 -14.98
CA THR A 40 -0.05 10.24 -14.40
C THR A 40 -1.00 11.33 -14.87
N MET A 41 -2.26 10.99 -15.20
CA MET A 41 -3.30 12.00 -15.41
C MET A 41 -3.60 12.68 -14.08
N PHE A 42 -3.69 14.01 -14.08
CA PHE A 42 -4.05 14.75 -12.86
C PHE A 42 -5.42 14.32 -12.30
N SER A 43 -6.37 13.97 -13.17
CA SER A 43 -7.70 13.48 -12.78
C SER A 43 -7.66 12.15 -12.01
N ASP A 44 -6.58 11.36 -12.14
CA ASP A 44 -6.42 10.07 -11.46
C ASP A 44 -5.70 10.22 -10.10
N LEU A 45 -5.26 11.42 -9.73
CA LEU A 45 -4.61 11.69 -8.44
C LEU A 45 -5.64 11.77 -7.31
N HIS A 46 -5.88 10.65 -6.66
CA HIS A 46 -6.80 10.57 -5.52
C HIS A 46 -6.09 10.21 -4.23
N TYR A 47 -6.50 10.84 -3.14
CA TYR A 47 -6.04 10.42 -1.81
C TYR A 47 -6.73 9.14 -1.38
N GLU A 48 -5.93 8.25 -0.81
CA GLU A 48 -6.26 6.91 -0.34
C GLU A 48 -7.43 6.95 0.66
N ALA A 49 -7.40 7.92 1.58
CA ALA A 49 -8.49 8.14 2.53
C ALA A 49 -9.84 8.39 1.85
N ALA A 50 -9.87 9.13 0.73
CA ALA A 50 -11.10 9.40 0.00
C ALA A 50 -11.69 8.11 -0.61
N HIS A 51 -10.82 7.18 -1.07
CA HIS A 51 -11.27 5.90 -1.57
C HIS A 51 -11.94 5.06 -0.48
N LEU A 52 -11.37 5.04 0.73
CA LEU A 52 -11.92 4.27 1.87
C LEU A 52 -13.27 4.80 2.37
N TYR A 53 -13.53 6.10 2.22
CA TYR A 53 -14.85 6.65 2.48
C TYR A 53 -15.89 6.24 1.44
N GLY A 54 -15.46 5.93 0.21
CA GLY A 54 -16.34 5.55 -0.91
C GLY A 54 -16.65 4.06 -1.00
N ILE A 55 -16.12 3.21 -0.11
CA ILE A 55 -16.39 1.76 -0.12
C ILE A 55 -17.22 1.34 1.09
N GLY A 56 -18.05 0.31 0.89
CA GLY A 56 -18.86 -0.30 1.95
C GLY A 56 -17.98 -1.03 2.96
N GLY A 57 -17.10 -1.92 2.48
CA GLY A 57 -16.38 -2.89 3.31
C GLY A 57 -17.10 -4.24 3.37
N GLY A 58 -16.75 -5.06 4.35
CA GLY A 58 -17.40 -6.33 4.67
C GLY A 58 -16.47 -7.55 4.54
N PRO A 59 -16.96 -8.76 4.86
CA PRO A 59 -16.16 -9.99 4.94
C PRO A 59 -15.51 -10.40 3.62
N GLN A 60 -16.00 -9.88 2.48
CA GLN A 60 -15.47 -10.16 1.15
C GLN A 60 -14.62 -9.00 0.60
N THR A 61 -14.33 -7.99 1.42
CA THR A 61 -13.51 -6.84 1.04
C THR A 61 -12.15 -6.92 1.68
N VAL A 62 -11.11 -6.86 0.85
CA VAL A 62 -9.72 -6.70 1.30
C VAL A 62 -9.19 -5.35 0.82
N VAL A 63 -8.68 -4.57 1.76
CA VAL A 63 -7.96 -3.32 1.48
C VAL A 63 -6.48 -3.56 1.70
N VAL A 64 -5.66 -3.30 0.70
CA VAL A 64 -4.20 -3.37 0.80
C VAL A 64 -3.60 -2.03 0.40
N PHE A 65 -2.69 -1.49 1.21
CA PHE A 65 -1.94 -0.29 0.83
C PHE A 65 -0.50 -0.30 1.34
N THR A 66 0.34 0.51 0.70
CA THR A 66 1.67 0.90 1.18
C THR A 66 1.80 2.40 0.98
N LEU A 67 2.53 3.08 1.86
CA LEU A 67 2.69 4.52 1.79
C LEU A 67 3.96 4.93 2.53
N TRP A 68 5.05 5.16 1.80
CA TRP A 68 6.29 5.67 2.40
C TRP A 68 7.26 6.22 1.35
N ALA A 69 7.44 5.50 0.23
CA ALA A 69 8.53 5.74 -0.71
C ALA A 69 8.56 7.18 -1.23
N HIS A 70 7.42 7.72 -1.64
CA HIS A 70 7.33 9.10 -2.16
C HIS A 70 7.44 10.20 -1.10
N PHE A 71 7.40 9.83 0.19
CA PHE A 71 7.56 10.76 1.31
C PHE A 71 9.01 10.92 1.76
N THR A 72 9.95 10.13 1.20
CA THR A 72 11.39 10.25 1.51
C THR A 72 12.04 11.56 1.05
N SER A 73 11.28 12.43 0.37
CA SER A 73 11.69 13.78 -0.03
C SER A 73 10.80 14.88 0.55
N TYR A 74 10.02 14.57 1.58
CA TYR A 74 9.08 15.49 2.23
C TYR A 74 9.35 15.58 3.73
N PRO A 75 8.99 16.70 4.38
CA PRO A 75 9.03 16.80 5.83
C PRO A 75 8.19 15.70 6.49
N VAL A 76 8.71 15.12 7.57
CA VAL A 76 8.04 14.04 8.33
C VAL A 76 6.62 14.45 8.78
N SER A 77 6.39 15.73 9.07
CA SER A 77 5.07 16.26 9.42
C SER A 77 4.02 16.03 8.34
N VAL A 78 4.39 16.11 7.05
CA VAL A 78 3.48 15.84 5.92
C VAL A 78 3.06 14.38 5.91
N TYR A 79 4.01 13.48 6.18
CA TYR A 79 3.74 12.05 6.28
C TYR A 79 2.82 11.71 7.47
N ILE A 80 3.09 12.27 8.65
CA ILE A 80 2.23 12.09 9.85
C ILE A 80 0.80 12.57 9.56
N GLN A 81 0.62 13.72 8.91
CA GLN A 81 -0.71 14.22 8.54
C GLN A 81 -1.42 13.26 7.56
N ARG A 82 -0.70 12.74 6.56
CA ARG A 82 -1.23 11.75 5.60
C ARG A 82 -1.70 10.49 6.32
N LEU A 83 -0.85 9.95 7.18
CA LEU A 83 -1.13 8.77 8.00
C LEU A 83 -2.31 8.98 8.96
N SER A 84 -2.41 10.14 9.59
CA SER A 84 -3.53 10.48 10.49
C SER A 84 -4.88 10.49 9.76
N ARG A 85 -4.94 11.06 8.55
CA ARG A 85 -6.14 11.04 7.70
C ARG A 85 -6.51 9.60 7.30
N LEU A 86 -5.51 8.79 6.95
CA LEU A 86 -5.72 7.40 6.59
C LEU A 86 -6.21 6.56 7.78
N ARG A 87 -5.63 6.77 8.97
CA ARG A 87 -6.09 6.17 10.23
C ARG A 87 -7.58 6.45 10.45
N ARG A 88 -8.01 7.71 10.35
CA ARG A 88 -9.43 8.08 10.51
C ARG A 88 -10.34 7.40 9.48
N ALA A 89 -9.90 7.31 8.23
CA ALA A 89 -10.67 6.67 7.17
C ALA A 89 -10.81 5.15 7.41
N ILE A 90 -9.73 4.48 7.81
CA ILE A 90 -9.73 3.05 8.17
C ILE A 90 -10.58 2.81 9.42
N SER A 91 -10.46 3.62 10.46
CA SER A 91 -11.32 3.53 11.64
C SER A 91 -12.79 3.65 11.27
N SER A 92 -13.14 4.57 10.38
CA SER A 92 -14.52 4.72 9.91
C SER A 92 -14.99 3.51 9.09
N LEU A 93 -14.14 2.96 8.21
CA LEU A 93 -14.45 1.75 7.46
C LEU A 93 -14.70 0.56 8.40
N LEU A 94 -13.79 0.30 9.33
CA LEU A 94 -13.89 -0.82 10.28
C LEU A 94 -15.03 -0.65 11.27
N PHE A 95 -15.39 0.60 11.63
CA PHE A 95 -16.58 0.85 12.45
C PHE A 95 -17.88 0.45 11.72
N ARG A 96 -17.99 0.74 10.42
CA ARG A 96 -19.18 0.40 9.61
C ARG A 96 -19.18 -1.06 9.14
N SER A 97 -18.00 -1.67 8.98
CA SER A 97 -17.83 -3.01 8.43
C SER A 97 -16.62 -3.69 9.06
N PRO A 98 -16.77 -4.19 10.31
CA PRO A 98 -15.66 -4.71 11.12
C PRO A 98 -15.01 -5.96 10.55
N GLU A 99 -15.71 -6.69 9.68
CA GLU A 99 -15.19 -7.88 8.99
C GLU A 99 -14.32 -7.54 7.77
N THR A 100 -14.07 -6.25 7.48
CA THR A 100 -13.18 -5.85 6.39
C THR A 100 -11.73 -6.17 6.72
N THR A 101 -11.05 -6.94 5.86
CA THR A 101 -9.62 -7.20 6.03
C THR A 101 -8.80 -6.00 5.54
N VAL A 102 -7.94 -5.46 6.39
CA VAL A 102 -7.05 -4.33 6.06
C VAL A 102 -5.60 -4.74 6.26
N LEU A 103 -4.83 -4.76 5.17
CA LEU A 103 -3.42 -5.12 5.14
C LEU A 103 -2.57 -3.89 4.78
N ILE A 104 -1.48 -3.69 5.50
CA ILE A 104 -0.57 -2.56 5.34
C ILE A 104 0.81 -3.11 5.03
N LYS A 105 1.32 -2.86 3.83
CA LYS A 105 2.71 -3.18 3.50
C LYS A 105 3.64 -2.13 4.09
N SER A 106 4.58 -2.58 4.93
CA SER A 106 5.64 -1.78 5.55
C SER A 106 6.67 -1.31 4.51
N ALA A 107 7.64 -0.48 4.92
CA ALA A 107 8.65 0.04 4.01
C ALA A 107 9.62 -1.05 3.50
N ASN A 108 10.26 -0.81 2.36
CA ASN A 108 11.36 -1.65 1.88
C ASN A 108 12.71 -1.01 2.25
N THR A 109 13.74 -1.82 2.40
CA THR A 109 15.14 -1.35 2.37
C THR A 109 15.61 -1.10 0.93
N GLY A 110 16.83 -0.58 0.77
CA GLY A 110 17.47 -0.39 -0.53
C GLY A 110 17.22 0.98 -1.16
N TYR A 111 16.72 1.97 -0.40
CA TYR A 111 16.74 3.36 -0.83
C TYR A 111 18.13 3.95 -0.62
N LYS A 112 18.90 4.05 -1.70
CA LYS A 112 20.23 4.66 -1.70
C LYS A 112 20.32 5.65 -2.85
N SER A 113 20.39 6.94 -2.52
CA SER A 113 20.58 8.02 -3.50
C SER A 113 21.41 9.14 -2.89
N ILE A 114 21.89 10.05 -3.74
CA ILE A 114 22.52 11.30 -3.26
C ILE A 114 21.54 12.19 -2.45
N TYR A 115 20.24 11.93 -2.55
CA TYR A 115 19.18 12.67 -1.87
C TYR A 115 18.67 11.97 -0.60
N GLY A 116 19.21 10.80 -0.24
CA GLY A 116 18.83 10.11 1.00
C GLY A 116 19.17 8.63 1.06
N SER A 117 18.99 8.07 2.26
CA SER A 117 19.26 6.67 2.59
C SER A 117 18.07 6.03 3.30
N ASP A 118 18.19 4.74 3.62
CA ASP A 118 17.21 3.99 4.42
C ASP A 118 16.98 4.54 5.83
N TRP A 119 17.78 5.50 6.30
CA TRP A 119 17.56 6.15 7.59
C TRP A 119 16.18 6.81 7.68
N LEU A 120 15.78 7.58 6.67
CA LEU A 120 14.45 8.18 6.65
C LEU A 120 13.37 7.13 6.37
N SER A 121 13.65 6.15 5.51
CA SER A 121 12.74 5.02 5.24
C SER A 121 12.36 4.30 6.54
N LEU A 122 13.34 4.01 7.41
CA LEU A 122 13.13 3.40 8.72
C LEU A 122 12.26 4.28 9.62
N GLN A 123 12.51 5.59 9.67
CA GLN A 123 11.68 6.50 10.46
C GLN A 123 10.22 6.52 9.98
N LEU A 124 10.00 6.55 8.67
CA LEU A 124 8.65 6.49 8.09
C LEU A 124 7.97 5.14 8.38
N ASP A 125 8.72 4.04 8.41
CA ASP A 125 8.20 2.73 8.78
C ASP A 125 7.78 2.66 10.26
N LEU A 126 8.63 3.16 11.16
CA LEU A 126 8.32 3.25 12.58
C LEU A 126 7.08 4.10 12.85
N LEU A 127 6.94 5.22 12.14
CA LEU A 127 5.76 6.09 12.23
C LEU A 127 4.50 5.41 11.67
N LEU A 128 4.61 4.64 10.59
CA LEU A 128 3.51 3.82 10.06
C LEU A 128 3.01 2.86 11.14
N ARG A 129 3.91 2.07 11.73
CA ARG A 129 3.60 1.10 12.79
C ARG A 129 2.98 1.77 14.01
N ALA A 130 3.56 2.88 14.46
CA ALA A 130 3.03 3.67 15.57
C ALA A 130 1.64 4.22 15.27
N MET A 131 1.41 4.74 14.05
CA MET A 131 0.12 5.28 13.65
C MET A 131 -0.96 4.20 13.67
N PHE A 132 -0.67 2.97 13.26
CA PHE A 132 -1.68 1.92 13.14
C PHE A 132 -1.76 0.97 14.34
N LYS A 133 -0.92 1.19 15.37
CA LYS A 133 -0.97 0.44 16.62
C LYS A 133 -2.38 0.45 17.23
N GLY A 134 -2.81 -0.73 17.68
CA GLY A 134 -4.10 -0.94 18.34
C GLY A 134 -5.33 -0.90 17.42
N MET A 135 -5.16 -0.84 16.10
CA MET A 135 -6.26 -1.03 15.15
C MET A 135 -6.36 -2.48 14.70
N ALA A 136 -7.55 -2.90 14.27
CA ALA A 136 -7.78 -4.19 13.62
C ALA A 136 -7.25 -4.15 12.17
N VAL A 137 -5.93 -4.07 12.02
CA VAL A 137 -5.21 -4.10 10.76
C VAL A 137 -3.98 -5.00 10.90
N THR A 138 -3.52 -5.57 9.79
CA THR A 138 -2.30 -6.38 9.76
C THR A 138 -1.20 -5.63 9.00
N ILE A 139 -0.02 -5.51 9.60
CA ILE A 139 1.17 -4.99 8.91
C ILE A 139 1.94 -6.17 8.33
N LEU A 140 2.10 -6.19 7.01
CA LEU A 140 2.99 -7.09 6.29
C LEU A 140 4.40 -6.53 6.41
N ASP A 141 5.25 -7.21 7.19
CA ASP A 141 6.61 -6.73 7.51
C ASP A 141 7.61 -6.99 6.38
N VAL A 142 7.53 -6.16 5.34
CA VAL A 142 8.44 -6.22 4.19
C VAL A 142 9.81 -5.61 4.51
N TRP A 143 9.88 -4.71 5.51
CA TRP A 143 11.15 -4.18 6.00
C TRP A 143 12.07 -5.32 6.46
N ASP A 144 11.55 -6.21 7.32
CA ASP A 144 12.29 -7.38 7.79
C ASP A 144 12.74 -8.26 6.61
N MET A 145 11.81 -8.58 5.70
CA MET A 145 12.11 -9.39 4.51
C MET A 145 13.24 -8.81 3.65
N THR A 146 13.20 -7.51 3.37
CA THR A 146 14.16 -6.85 2.48
C THR A 146 15.49 -6.56 3.17
N SER A 147 15.51 -6.43 4.50
CA SER A 147 16.75 -6.17 5.27
C SER A 147 17.72 -7.36 5.31
N CYS A 148 17.23 -8.58 5.11
CA CYS A 148 18.01 -9.81 5.24
C CYS A 148 18.05 -10.65 3.95
N HIS A 149 17.51 -10.14 2.84
CA HIS A 149 17.48 -10.89 1.59
C HIS A 149 18.84 -10.85 0.88
N TYR A 150 19.21 -11.95 0.21
CA TYR A 150 20.47 -12.06 -0.54
C TYR A 150 20.51 -11.25 -1.85
N LEU A 151 19.40 -10.62 -2.24
CA LEU A 151 19.33 -9.87 -3.48
C LEU A 151 19.99 -8.50 -3.28
N PRO A 152 20.51 -7.87 -4.35
CA PRO A 152 21.07 -6.53 -4.24
C PRO A 152 20.06 -5.53 -3.66
N ASP A 153 20.57 -4.60 -2.86
CA ASP A 153 19.79 -3.51 -2.29
C ASP A 153 19.06 -2.73 -3.39
N ASN A 154 17.73 -2.79 -3.36
CA ASN A 154 16.87 -2.10 -4.31
C ASN A 154 15.50 -1.82 -3.70
N ILE A 155 15.11 -0.54 -3.68
CA ILE A 155 13.78 -0.11 -3.24
C ILE A 155 12.64 -0.81 -4.03
N HIS A 156 12.92 -1.22 -5.27
CA HIS A 156 12.08 -2.09 -6.09
C HIS A 156 12.61 -3.52 -6.00
N PRO A 157 12.18 -4.31 -5.01
CA PRO A 157 12.77 -5.61 -4.75
C PRO A 157 12.50 -6.59 -5.89
N GLY A 158 13.39 -7.57 -6.07
CA GLY A 158 13.29 -8.54 -7.15
C GLY A 158 12.11 -9.51 -6.99
N ALA A 159 11.84 -10.27 -8.06
CA ALA A 159 10.72 -11.21 -8.13
C ALA A 159 10.61 -12.21 -6.94
N PRO A 160 11.70 -12.76 -6.38
CA PRO A 160 11.62 -13.64 -5.20
C PRO A 160 10.99 -12.96 -3.97
N VAL A 161 11.38 -11.72 -3.67
CA VAL A 161 10.80 -10.95 -2.57
C VAL A 161 9.34 -10.62 -2.86
N ILE A 162 9.03 -10.17 -4.08
CA ILE A 162 7.64 -9.88 -4.48
C ILE A 162 6.75 -11.12 -4.31
N ARG A 163 7.25 -12.33 -4.64
CA ARG A 163 6.52 -13.58 -4.41
C ARG A 163 6.26 -13.80 -2.92
N ASN A 164 7.27 -13.64 -2.06
CA ASN A 164 7.10 -13.76 -0.61
C ASN A 164 6.11 -12.74 -0.04
N GLU A 165 6.13 -11.49 -0.53
CA GLU A 165 5.15 -10.47 -0.15
C GLU A 165 3.72 -10.91 -0.50
N VAL A 166 3.51 -11.44 -1.70
CA VAL A 166 2.20 -11.93 -2.18
C VAL A 166 1.77 -13.17 -1.38
N ASP A 167 2.66 -14.12 -1.15
CA ASP A 167 2.34 -15.34 -0.40
C ASP A 167 1.95 -15.02 1.05
N LEU A 168 2.69 -14.12 1.71
CA LEU A 168 2.34 -13.63 3.05
C LEU A 168 0.99 -12.92 3.04
N MET A 169 0.76 -12.01 2.08
CA MET A 169 -0.53 -11.31 1.93
C MET A 169 -1.69 -12.31 1.78
N LEU A 170 -1.54 -13.32 0.92
CA LEU A 170 -2.57 -14.34 0.70
C LEU A 170 -2.83 -15.21 1.93
N SER A 171 -1.83 -15.46 2.78
CA SER A 171 -2.03 -16.20 4.04
C SER A 171 -2.97 -15.49 5.02
N TYR A 172 -3.08 -14.16 4.95
CA TYR A 172 -4.04 -13.38 5.74
C TYR A 172 -5.42 -13.26 5.09
N ILE A 173 -5.49 -13.32 3.76
CA ILE A 173 -6.75 -13.22 3.00
C ILE A 173 -7.49 -14.56 3.00
N CYS A 174 -6.76 -15.66 2.87
CA CYS A 174 -7.28 -17.02 2.81
C CYS A 174 -6.57 -17.89 3.87
N PRO A 175 -6.85 -17.68 5.18
CA PRO A 175 -6.30 -18.55 6.21
C PRO A 175 -6.80 -19.99 5.97
N ARG A 176 -5.88 -20.95 6.03
CA ARG A 176 -6.22 -22.37 5.98
C ARG A 176 -6.93 -22.80 7.26
#